data_AF-A0A9D1QZQ5-F1
#
_entry.id   AF-A0A9D1QZQ5-F1
#
_cell.length_a   1.000
_cell.length_b   1.000
_cell.length_c   1.000
_cell.angle_alpha   90.00
_cell.angle_beta   90.00
_cell.angle_gamma   90.00
#
_symmetry.space_group_name_H-M   'P 1'
#
loop_
_entity.id
_entity.type
_entity.pdbx_description
1 polymer ?
#
loop_
_entity_poly.entity_id
_entity_poly.type
_entity_poly.pdbx_seq_one_letter_code
_entity_poly.pdbx_strand_id
1 'polypeptide(L)'
;MTTEDQRLAEQCEASLQTLARVDGWIRSNPEAVGSSGEALLRESGRLARALRKEAATAARKMCVGVFGPSQSGKSYLISALAQDADGSLLTSLGDASADFLQDINPAGGKESTGLVTRFTLGQSERPPLFPVKLRLLSELDIVKILVNTYYADCRHLTVPDEEALAARVDALARAVPPDALWQAPFDENDMADLKDYVTRNFRAAAVVQKLESLYWPRAVRLAGRLAPEDRAALFELLWDEAKPFTALYLRLRTVLEALGHPDEAFCPTTALLPRERSIIDVATLRGLGQDGGDALEVATQNGRRVKASRAEVAALTAELTISMRHRPDDFFEHTDLLDFPGYRSRLKTDDVARELTKPDQLHEFFLRGKVAYLFERYKSDLELT
;
A
#
# COMPACT_ATOMS: atom_id res chain seq x y z
N MET A 1 -12.49 -20.44 3.77
CA MET A 1 -11.84 -20.20 5.07
C MET A 1 -12.07 -21.44 5.91
N THR A 2 -11.00 -22.05 6.42
CA THR A 2 -11.13 -23.26 7.24
C THR A 2 -11.60 -22.90 8.66
N THR A 3 -12.09 -23.89 9.41
CA THR A 3 -12.45 -23.70 10.83
C THR A 3 -11.23 -23.31 11.68
N GLU A 4 -10.03 -23.75 11.28
CA GLU A 4 -8.78 -23.41 11.96
C GLU A 4 -8.40 -21.94 11.73
N ASP A 5 -8.52 -21.45 10.50
CA ASP A 5 -8.27 -20.05 10.13
C ASP A 5 -9.17 -19.09 10.91
N GLN A 6 -10.47 -19.43 11.00
CA GLN A 6 -11.46 -18.68 11.79
C GLN A 6 -11.06 -18.60 13.26
N ARG A 7 -10.69 -19.75 13.84
CA ARG A 7 -10.27 -19.82 15.24
C ARG A 7 -9.01 -19.00 15.50
N LEU A 8 -8.05 -19.01 14.57
CA LEU A 8 -6.83 -18.21 14.69
C LEU A 8 -7.14 -16.71 14.67
N ALA A 9 -8.00 -16.27 13.74
CA ALA A 9 -8.44 -14.87 13.68
C ALA A 9 -9.15 -14.43 14.99
N GLU A 10 -10.06 -15.26 15.51
CA GLU A 10 -10.75 -15.02 16.79
C GLU A 10 -9.77 -14.93 17.98
N GLN A 11 -8.75 -15.79 18.01
CA GLN A 11 -7.71 -15.76 19.05
C GLN A 11 -6.87 -14.49 19.00
N CYS A 12 -6.51 -14.03 17.79
CA CYS A 12 -5.79 -12.77 17.61
C CYS A 12 -6.64 -11.59 18.09
N GLU A 13 -7.94 -11.57 17.78
CA GLU A 13 -8.85 -10.51 18.20
C GLU A 13 -9.07 -10.50 19.73
N ALA A 14 -9.22 -11.67 20.35
CA ALA A 14 -9.28 -11.78 21.82
C ALA A 14 -7.99 -11.28 22.49
N SER A 15 -6.83 -11.55 21.88
CA SER A 15 -5.53 -11.08 22.36
C SER A 15 -5.40 -9.57 22.24
N LEU A 16 -5.88 -8.98 21.14
CA LEU A 16 -5.95 -7.52 20.95
C LEU A 16 -6.82 -6.84 22.01
N GLN A 17 -7.99 -7.40 22.32
CA GLN A 17 -8.84 -6.89 23.40
C GLN A 17 -8.15 -6.96 24.76
N THR A 18 -7.37 -8.01 24.99
CA THR A 18 -6.57 -8.17 26.22
C THR A 18 -5.49 -7.10 26.32
N LEU A 19 -4.73 -6.87 25.24
CA LEU A 19 -3.71 -5.82 25.17
C LEU A 19 -4.32 -4.43 25.41
N ALA A 20 -5.49 -4.14 24.84
CA ALA A 20 -6.18 -2.87 25.06
C ALA A 20 -6.56 -2.66 26.55
N ARG A 21 -6.97 -3.74 27.26
CA ARG A 21 -7.23 -3.68 28.71
C ARG A 21 -5.94 -3.47 29.51
N VAL A 22 -4.85 -4.13 29.12
CA VAL A 22 -3.52 -3.95 29.74
C VAL A 22 -3.06 -2.50 29.58
N ASP A 23 -3.16 -1.94 28.37
CA ASP A 23 -2.83 -0.55 28.10
C ASP A 23 -3.67 0.43 28.94
N GLY A 24 -4.98 0.16 29.04
CA GLY A 24 -5.89 0.93 29.88
C GLY A 24 -5.50 0.90 31.36
N TRP A 25 -5.11 -0.28 31.86
CA TRP A 25 -4.63 -0.44 33.23
C TRP A 25 -3.30 0.28 33.45
N ILE A 26 -2.32 0.14 32.55
CA ILE A 26 -1.02 0.84 32.64
C ILE A 26 -1.22 2.35 32.72
N ARG A 27 -2.05 2.91 31.83
CA ARG A 27 -2.35 4.36 31.82
C ARG A 27 -3.06 4.83 33.09
N SER A 28 -3.88 3.97 33.70
CA SER A 28 -4.62 4.29 34.93
C SER A 28 -3.80 4.10 36.21
N ASN A 29 -2.64 3.43 36.15
CA ASN A 29 -1.83 3.08 37.32
C ASN A 29 -0.36 3.52 37.16
N PRO A 30 -0.07 4.83 36.92
CA PRO A 30 1.28 5.32 36.66
C PRO A 30 2.25 5.07 37.82
N GLU A 31 1.75 5.11 39.07
CA GLU A 31 2.57 4.84 40.26
C GLU A 31 3.04 3.38 40.36
N ALA A 32 2.22 2.43 39.88
CA ALA A 32 2.53 1.00 39.95
C ALA A 32 3.56 0.58 38.90
N VAL A 33 3.54 1.21 37.72
CA VAL A 33 4.45 0.88 36.61
C VAL A 33 5.72 1.74 36.59
N GLY A 34 5.71 2.87 37.28
CA GLY A 34 6.84 3.80 37.35
C GLY A 34 7.37 4.16 35.96
N SER A 35 8.70 4.20 35.82
CA SER A 35 9.38 4.53 34.56
C SER A 35 9.23 3.45 33.47
N SER A 36 8.76 2.25 33.81
CA SER A 36 8.56 1.15 32.85
C SER A 36 7.26 1.24 32.07
N GLY A 37 6.30 2.07 32.51
CA GLY A 37 4.97 2.18 31.88
C GLY A 37 5.03 2.47 30.38
N GLU A 38 5.85 3.43 29.96
CA GLU A 38 5.99 3.75 28.53
C GLU A 38 6.64 2.61 27.73
N ALA A 39 7.60 1.89 28.31
CA ALA A 39 8.24 0.77 27.63
C ALA A 39 7.25 -0.38 27.42
N LEU A 40 6.40 -0.66 28.41
CA LEU A 40 5.34 -1.67 28.31
C LEU A 40 4.30 -1.28 27.26
N LEU A 41 3.87 -0.01 27.20
CA LEU A 41 2.94 0.47 26.18
C LEU A 41 3.53 0.35 24.77
N ARG A 42 4.83 0.61 24.59
CA ARG A 42 5.51 0.41 23.30
C ARG A 42 5.53 -1.06 22.88
N GLU A 43 5.84 -1.96 23.81
CA GLU A 43 5.87 -3.40 23.53
C GLU A 43 4.47 -3.95 23.25
N SER A 44 3.47 -3.53 24.03
CA SER A 44 2.05 -3.83 23.79
C SER A 44 1.62 -3.37 22.40
N GLY A 45 1.96 -2.14 22.01
CA GLY A 45 1.68 -1.63 20.67
C GLY A 45 2.35 -2.45 19.56
N ARG A 46 3.59 -2.91 19.77
CA ARG A 46 4.28 -3.80 18.82
C ARG A 46 3.57 -5.15 18.68
N LEU A 47 3.18 -5.77 19.79
CA LEU A 47 2.43 -7.02 19.79
C LEU A 47 1.06 -6.86 19.14
N ALA A 48 0.35 -5.76 19.42
CA ALA A 48 -0.92 -5.44 18.81
C ALA A 48 -0.80 -5.31 17.28
N ARG A 49 0.27 -4.68 16.77
CA ARG A 49 0.53 -4.63 15.33
C ARG A 49 0.71 -6.01 14.71
N ALA A 50 1.50 -6.88 15.36
CA ALA A 50 1.71 -8.24 14.88
C ALA A 50 0.40 -9.04 14.85
N LEU A 51 -0.38 -8.99 15.93
CA LEU A 51 -1.67 -9.69 16.03
C LEU A 51 -2.70 -9.19 15.02
N ARG A 52 -2.76 -7.88 14.72
CA ARG A 52 -3.64 -7.35 13.67
C ARG A 52 -3.29 -7.93 12.30
N LYS A 53 -1.98 -8.01 11.98
CA LYS A 53 -1.51 -8.60 10.72
C LYS A 53 -1.83 -10.09 10.66
N GLU A 54 -1.58 -10.83 11.73
CA GLU A 54 -1.90 -12.26 11.84
C GLU A 54 -3.40 -12.51 11.70
N ALA A 55 -4.26 -11.72 12.35
CA ALA A 55 -5.71 -11.81 12.23
C ALA A 55 -6.18 -11.57 10.79
N ALA A 56 -5.67 -10.50 10.16
CA ALA A 56 -6.03 -10.15 8.78
C ALA A 56 -5.58 -11.23 7.79
N THR A 57 -4.40 -11.82 7.99
CA THR A 57 -3.87 -12.88 7.14
C THR A 57 -4.59 -14.20 7.36
N ALA A 58 -4.91 -14.56 8.61
CA ALA A 58 -5.72 -15.74 8.91
C ALA A 58 -7.12 -15.65 8.30
N ALA A 59 -7.71 -14.45 8.24
CA ALA A 59 -9.01 -14.24 7.59
C ALA A 59 -8.97 -14.34 6.05
N ARG A 60 -7.77 -14.41 5.45
CA ARG A 60 -7.57 -14.50 4.00
C ARG A 60 -7.23 -15.93 3.60
N LYS A 61 -7.57 -16.26 2.35
CA LYS A 61 -7.17 -17.53 1.76
C LYS A 61 -5.66 -17.53 1.51
N MET A 62 -5.01 -18.61 1.94
CA MET A 62 -3.59 -18.85 1.68
C MET A 62 -3.28 -18.70 0.19
N CYS A 63 -2.08 -18.25 -0.14
CA CYS A 63 -1.69 -18.03 -1.53
C CYS A 63 -0.27 -18.45 -1.83
N VAL A 64 -0.04 -18.86 -3.08
CA VAL A 64 1.29 -19.02 -3.66
C VAL A 64 1.58 -17.81 -4.52
N GLY A 65 2.70 -17.12 -4.24
CA GLY A 65 3.15 -15.99 -5.04
C GLY A 65 4.26 -16.35 -6.00
N VAL A 66 4.12 -15.98 -7.27
CA VAL A 66 5.22 -16.05 -8.24
C VAL A 66 5.86 -14.67 -8.34
N PHE A 67 7.14 -14.60 -7.96
CA PHE A 67 7.94 -13.38 -7.99
C PHE A 67 9.29 -13.63 -8.68
N GLY A 68 9.77 -12.65 -9.43
CA GLY A 68 11.04 -12.74 -10.12
C GLY A 68 11.35 -11.52 -10.98
N PRO A 69 12.55 -11.50 -11.61
CA PRO A 69 12.94 -10.44 -12.52
C PRO A 69 12.00 -10.30 -13.70
N SER A 70 12.15 -9.18 -14.40
CA SER A 70 11.61 -8.98 -15.73
C SER A 70 11.75 -10.18 -16.66
N GLN A 71 10.69 -10.62 -17.36
CA GLN A 71 10.78 -11.56 -18.49
C GLN A 71 11.30 -12.96 -18.13
N SER A 72 11.22 -13.36 -16.86
CA SER A 72 11.76 -14.65 -16.37
C SER A 72 10.83 -15.86 -16.58
N GLY A 73 9.81 -15.75 -17.46
CA GLY A 73 8.80 -16.80 -17.65
C GLY A 73 7.69 -16.83 -16.59
N LYS A 74 7.63 -15.85 -15.67
CA LYS A 74 6.58 -15.75 -14.64
C LYS A 74 5.16 -15.81 -15.22
N SER A 75 4.87 -14.97 -16.21
CA SER A 75 3.55 -14.92 -16.86
C SER A 75 3.20 -16.24 -17.55
N TYR A 76 4.19 -16.96 -18.08
CA TYR A 76 3.97 -18.30 -18.64
C TYR A 76 3.58 -19.30 -17.55
N LEU A 77 4.31 -19.32 -16.42
CA LEU A 77 3.97 -20.18 -15.28
C LEU A 77 2.59 -19.88 -14.71
N ILE A 78 2.25 -18.60 -14.52
CA ILE A 78 0.92 -18.19 -14.04
C ILE A 78 -0.17 -18.65 -15.01
N SER A 79 0.04 -18.44 -16.31
CA SER A 79 -0.92 -18.86 -17.34
C SER A 79 -1.11 -20.38 -17.30
N ALA A 80 -0.03 -21.15 -17.27
CA ALA A 80 -0.09 -22.61 -17.24
C ALA A 80 -0.77 -23.17 -15.99
N LEU A 81 -0.63 -22.50 -14.83
CA LEU A 81 -1.29 -22.92 -13.59
C LEU A 81 -2.75 -22.49 -13.51
N ALA A 82 -3.11 -21.36 -14.11
CA ALA A 82 -4.44 -20.77 -13.98
C ALA A 82 -5.40 -21.16 -15.12
N GLN A 83 -4.89 -21.66 -16.26
CA GLN A 83 -5.72 -22.09 -17.39
C GLN A 83 -6.53 -23.34 -17.07
N ASP A 84 -7.78 -23.36 -17.54
CA ASP A 84 -8.62 -24.57 -17.53
C ASP A 84 -8.19 -25.57 -18.63
N ALA A 85 -8.90 -26.70 -18.72
CA ALA A 85 -8.61 -27.76 -19.68
C ALA A 85 -8.65 -27.31 -21.15
N ASP A 86 -9.36 -26.22 -21.44
CA ASP A 86 -9.47 -25.63 -22.79
C ASP A 86 -8.40 -24.56 -23.05
N GLY A 87 -7.50 -24.31 -22.09
CA GLY A 87 -6.44 -23.33 -22.18
C GLY A 87 -6.90 -21.88 -21.94
N SER A 88 -8.08 -21.70 -21.35
CA SER A 88 -8.67 -20.38 -21.10
C SER A 88 -8.63 -19.99 -19.64
N LEU A 89 -8.62 -18.67 -19.38
CA LEU A 89 -8.70 -18.11 -18.02
C LEU A 89 -9.87 -17.13 -17.94
N LEU A 90 -11.09 -17.67 -17.83
CA LEU A 90 -12.30 -16.87 -17.81
C LEU A 90 -12.50 -16.17 -16.46
N THR A 91 -12.48 -14.84 -16.49
CA THR A 91 -12.71 -13.98 -15.34
C THR A 91 -14.19 -13.62 -15.23
N SER A 92 -14.77 -13.73 -14.04
CA SER A 92 -16.13 -13.29 -13.73
C SER A 92 -16.20 -11.77 -13.52
N LEU A 93 -16.96 -11.10 -14.39
CA LEU A 93 -17.15 -9.65 -14.42
C LEU A 93 -18.64 -9.31 -14.22
N GLY A 94 -19.25 -9.87 -13.16
CA GLY A 94 -20.70 -9.82 -12.95
C GLY A 94 -21.39 -10.82 -13.86
N ASP A 95 -22.39 -10.37 -14.61
CA ASP A 95 -23.09 -11.24 -15.58
C ASP A 95 -22.21 -11.60 -16.79
N ALA A 96 -21.18 -10.80 -17.06
CA ALA A 96 -20.25 -11.00 -18.16
C ALA A 96 -19.00 -11.79 -17.74
N SER A 97 -18.25 -12.25 -18.74
CA SER A 97 -16.89 -12.80 -18.58
C SER A 97 -15.97 -12.31 -19.68
N ALA A 98 -14.68 -12.30 -19.37
CA ALA A 98 -13.61 -12.04 -20.34
C ALA A 98 -12.44 -12.98 -20.07
N ASP A 99 -11.70 -13.36 -21.11
CA ASP A 99 -10.49 -14.18 -20.95
C ASP A 99 -9.36 -13.28 -20.44
N PHE A 100 -8.78 -13.61 -19.28
CA PHE A 100 -7.75 -12.78 -18.68
C PHE A 100 -6.53 -12.67 -19.58
N LEU A 101 -6.12 -13.76 -20.23
CA LEU A 101 -4.89 -13.80 -21.02
C LEU A 101 -5.04 -13.06 -22.35
N GLN A 102 -6.22 -13.15 -22.97
CA GLN A 102 -6.47 -12.53 -24.28
C GLN A 102 -6.96 -11.09 -24.16
N ASP A 103 -7.90 -10.83 -23.25
CA ASP A 103 -8.72 -9.61 -23.23
C ASP A 103 -8.32 -8.60 -22.15
N ILE A 104 -7.62 -9.02 -21.09
CA ILE A 104 -7.33 -8.17 -19.91
C ILE A 104 -5.83 -7.93 -19.72
N ASN A 105 -5.03 -8.99 -19.76
CA ASN A 105 -3.60 -8.93 -19.54
C ASN A 105 -2.93 -8.14 -20.68
N PRO A 106 -2.10 -7.12 -20.39
CA PRO A 106 -1.52 -6.30 -21.43
C PRO A 106 -0.64 -7.11 -22.39
N ALA A 107 -0.72 -6.79 -23.69
CA ALA A 107 0.09 -7.45 -24.71
C ALA A 107 1.54 -6.95 -24.69
N GLY A 108 2.50 -7.87 -24.61
CA GLY A 108 3.92 -7.58 -24.84
C GLY A 108 4.83 -8.19 -23.78
N GLY A 109 5.93 -8.80 -24.22
CA GLY A 109 6.96 -9.39 -23.36
C GLY A 109 7.83 -8.37 -22.62
N LYS A 110 7.31 -7.21 -22.21
CA LYS A 110 7.94 -6.26 -21.29
C LYS A 110 7.21 -6.32 -19.94
N GLU A 111 7.79 -5.69 -18.92
CA GLU A 111 7.18 -5.55 -17.59
C GLU A 111 5.89 -4.75 -17.64
N SER A 112 4.78 -5.41 -17.93
CA SER A 112 3.53 -4.73 -18.24
C SER A 112 2.60 -4.52 -17.06
N THR A 113 2.85 -5.12 -15.88
CA THR A 113 1.96 -5.00 -14.71
C THR A 113 2.54 -4.13 -13.60
N GLY A 114 1.73 -3.22 -13.04
CA GLY A 114 2.10 -2.29 -11.96
C GLY A 114 1.43 -2.55 -10.61
N LEU A 115 0.77 -3.70 -10.46
CA LEU A 115 -0.01 -4.12 -9.29
C LEU A 115 0.05 -5.65 -9.14
N VAL A 116 -0.29 -6.18 -7.96
CA VAL A 116 -0.40 -7.63 -7.73
C VAL A 116 -1.73 -8.13 -8.31
N THR A 117 -1.72 -9.25 -9.03
CA THR A 117 -2.96 -9.89 -9.50
C THR A 117 -3.22 -11.16 -8.71
N ARG A 118 -4.39 -11.26 -8.06
CA ARG A 118 -4.84 -12.43 -7.31
C ARG A 118 -5.84 -13.24 -8.12
N PHE A 119 -5.51 -14.47 -8.45
CA PHE A 119 -6.42 -15.44 -9.06
C PHE A 119 -7.04 -16.31 -7.99
N THR A 120 -8.37 -16.34 -7.95
CA THR A 120 -9.13 -17.04 -6.91
C THR A 120 -10.43 -17.63 -7.47
N LEU A 121 -10.89 -18.74 -6.87
CA LEU A 121 -12.27 -19.23 -7.05
C LEU A 121 -13.26 -18.54 -6.10
N GLY A 122 -12.77 -17.75 -5.15
CA GLY A 122 -13.60 -17.00 -4.22
C GLY A 122 -14.46 -15.98 -4.95
N GLN A 123 -15.76 -16.01 -4.69
CA GLN A 123 -16.66 -14.92 -5.02
C GLN A 123 -16.80 -14.03 -3.79
N SER A 124 -16.60 -12.72 -3.98
CA SER A 124 -16.87 -11.71 -2.97
C SER A 124 -18.15 -10.98 -3.35
N GLU A 125 -18.87 -10.47 -2.36
CA GLU A 125 -19.93 -9.49 -2.60
C GLU A 125 -19.35 -8.26 -3.32
N ARG A 126 -20.11 -7.73 -4.28
CA ARG A 126 -19.71 -6.58 -5.10
C ARG A 126 -20.90 -5.66 -5.30
N PRO A 127 -20.71 -4.34 -5.31
CA PRO A 127 -21.75 -3.41 -5.69
C PRO A 127 -22.22 -3.67 -7.14
N PRO A 128 -23.54 -3.57 -7.44
CA PRO A 128 -24.04 -3.67 -8.80
C PRO A 128 -23.34 -2.67 -9.73
N LEU A 129 -23.00 -3.10 -10.95
CA LEU A 129 -22.23 -2.34 -11.96
C LEU A 129 -20.73 -2.17 -11.69
N PHE A 130 -20.21 -2.61 -10.54
CA PHE A 130 -18.79 -2.52 -10.18
C PHE A 130 -18.19 -3.91 -9.93
N PRO A 131 -18.04 -4.76 -10.96
CA PRO A 131 -17.62 -6.15 -10.76
C PRO A 131 -16.11 -6.32 -10.57
N VAL A 132 -15.29 -5.28 -10.77
CA VAL A 132 -13.83 -5.37 -10.63
C VAL A 132 -13.45 -5.01 -9.20
N LYS A 133 -12.95 -5.97 -8.43
CA LYS A 133 -12.54 -5.78 -7.02
C LYS A 133 -11.07 -5.41 -6.92
N LEU A 134 -10.78 -4.35 -6.18
CA LEU A 134 -9.45 -3.80 -5.93
C LEU A 134 -9.18 -3.77 -4.42
N ARG A 135 -7.95 -4.10 -4.03
CA ARG A 135 -7.42 -3.73 -2.71
C ARG A 135 -6.60 -2.46 -2.88
N LEU A 136 -6.89 -1.46 -2.07
CA LEU A 136 -6.21 -0.17 -2.15
C LEU A 136 -4.95 -0.11 -1.26
N LEU A 137 -4.10 0.84 -1.59
CA LEU A 137 -3.02 1.34 -0.75
C LEU A 137 -3.60 2.34 0.25
N SER A 138 -3.15 2.26 1.50
CA SER A 138 -3.43 3.25 2.55
C SER A 138 -2.64 4.54 2.35
N GLU A 139 -2.98 5.59 3.10
CA GLU A 139 -2.24 6.85 3.11
C GLU A 139 -0.74 6.63 3.47
N LEU A 140 -0.44 5.75 4.44
CA LEU A 140 0.94 5.43 4.81
C LEU A 140 1.65 4.50 3.83
N ASP A 141 0.93 3.67 3.08
CA ASP A 141 1.52 2.90 1.98
C ASP A 141 2.08 3.84 0.91
N ILE A 142 1.36 4.93 0.58
CA ILE A 142 1.84 5.96 -0.36
C ILE A 142 3.12 6.60 0.18
N VAL A 143 3.15 6.96 1.47
CA VAL A 143 4.35 7.51 2.11
C VAL A 143 5.51 6.54 2.01
N LYS A 144 5.32 5.25 2.32
CA LYS A 144 6.36 4.21 2.22
C LYS A 144 6.86 4.05 0.78
N ILE A 145 5.99 4.14 -0.23
CA ILE A 145 6.36 4.09 -1.65
C ILE A 145 7.26 5.27 -2.03
N LEU A 146 6.88 6.49 -1.65
CA LEU A 146 7.64 7.71 -1.94
C LEU A 146 8.99 7.71 -1.22
N VAL A 147 9.01 7.28 0.04
CA VAL A 147 10.25 7.10 0.81
C VAL A 147 11.12 6.01 0.19
N ASN A 148 10.54 4.88 -0.23
CA ASN A 148 11.29 3.80 -0.87
C ASN A 148 11.98 4.30 -2.12
N THR A 149 11.26 4.99 -3.01
CA THR A 149 11.87 5.47 -4.24
C THR A 149 12.91 6.56 -3.96
N TYR A 150 12.64 7.47 -3.02
CA TYR A 150 13.63 8.49 -2.64
C TYR A 150 14.94 7.86 -2.18
N TYR A 151 14.92 6.92 -1.22
CA TYR A 151 16.14 6.32 -0.69
C TYR A 151 16.78 5.22 -1.54
N ALA A 152 16.00 4.47 -2.33
CA ALA A 152 16.52 3.34 -3.10
C ALA A 152 16.96 3.72 -4.52
N ASP A 153 16.38 4.77 -5.10
CA ASP A 153 16.69 5.22 -6.45
C ASP A 153 17.65 6.42 -6.49
N CYS A 154 18.04 6.96 -5.33
CA CYS A 154 18.84 8.18 -5.24
C CYS A 154 20.04 8.02 -4.30
N ARG A 155 21.12 8.78 -4.54
CA ARG A 155 22.27 8.86 -3.63
C ARG A 155 22.12 10.09 -2.75
N HIS A 156 22.12 9.90 -1.44
CA HIS A 156 22.06 10.99 -0.46
C HIS A 156 23.48 11.33 0.00
N LEU A 157 24.15 12.16 -0.80
CA LEU A 157 25.55 12.55 -0.58
C LEU A 157 25.70 13.80 0.31
N THR A 158 24.59 14.49 0.58
CA THR A 158 24.55 15.68 1.43
C THR A 158 24.40 15.31 2.89
N VAL A 159 25.06 16.08 3.76
CA VAL A 159 24.87 15.97 5.21
C VAL A 159 23.54 16.65 5.58
N PRO A 160 22.65 15.99 6.33
CA PRO A 160 21.40 16.62 6.77
C PRO A 160 21.65 17.82 7.67
N ASP A 161 20.91 18.89 7.44
CA ASP A 161 20.84 20.03 8.36
C ASP A 161 19.93 19.66 9.55
N GLU A 162 20.56 19.27 10.66
CA GLU A 162 19.88 18.82 11.87
C GLU A 162 19.08 19.93 12.54
N GLU A 163 19.58 21.17 12.52
CA GLU A 163 18.91 22.32 13.12
C GLU A 163 17.66 22.69 12.32
N ALA A 164 17.76 22.72 10.99
CA ALA A 164 16.62 22.96 10.11
C ALA A 164 15.55 21.86 10.25
N LEU A 165 15.96 20.59 10.28
CA LEU A 165 15.04 19.46 10.47
C LEU A 165 14.29 19.58 11.81
N ALA A 166 15.01 19.79 12.92
CA ALA A 166 14.40 19.93 14.23
C ALA A 166 13.45 21.14 14.28
N ALA A 167 13.86 22.28 13.73
CA ALA A 167 13.07 23.50 13.69
C ALA A 167 11.76 23.33 12.90
N ARG A 168 11.78 22.59 11.78
CA ARG A 168 10.57 22.29 10.98
C ARG A 168 9.59 21.42 11.76
N VAL A 169 10.08 20.36 12.42
CA VAL A 169 9.24 19.50 13.27
C VAL A 169 8.66 20.29 14.45
N ASP A 170 9.45 21.19 15.06
CA ASP A 170 8.98 22.07 16.14
C ASP A 170 7.96 23.11 15.70
N ALA A 171 8.08 23.62 14.46
CA ALA A 171 7.08 24.52 13.89
C ALA A 171 5.73 23.80 13.70
N LEU A 172 5.75 22.58 13.14
CA LEU A 172 4.55 21.76 12.97
C LEU A 172 3.92 21.38 14.31
N ALA A 173 4.74 21.02 15.30
CA ALA A 173 4.25 20.70 16.64
C ALA A 173 3.54 21.90 17.31
N ARG A 174 4.06 23.12 17.12
CA ARG A 174 3.45 24.35 17.65
C ARG A 174 2.17 24.76 16.94
N ALA A 175 1.98 24.35 15.69
CA ALA A 175 0.77 24.63 14.93
C ALA A 175 -0.43 23.78 15.39
N VAL A 176 -0.20 22.68 16.11
CA VAL A 176 -1.25 21.78 16.60
C VAL A 176 -1.76 22.25 17.96
N PRO A 177 -3.07 22.52 18.11
CA PRO A 177 -3.67 22.80 19.40
C PRO A 177 -3.41 21.67 20.43
N PRO A 178 -3.17 21.98 21.71
CA PRO A 178 -2.88 20.96 22.74
C PRO A 178 -3.97 19.88 22.87
N ASP A 179 -5.23 20.22 22.58
CA ASP A 179 -6.42 19.39 22.64
C ASP A 179 -6.85 18.84 21.28
N ALA A 180 -6.03 19.01 20.24
CA ALA A 180 -6.33 18.51 18.91
C ALA A 180 -6.52 16.99 18.93
N LEU A 181 -7.70 16.57 18.48
CA LEU A 181 -8.05 15.18 18.29
C LEU A 181 -7.34 14.60 17.09
N TRP A 182 -7.17 13.28 17.14
CA TRP A 182 -6.66 12.52 16.01
C TRP A 182 -7.70 12.43 14.90
N GLN A 183 -7.35 12.84 13.68
CA GLN A 183 -8.23 12.95 12.52
C GLN A 183 -7.75 12.12 11.31
N ALA A 184 -6.52 11.61 11.33
CA ALA A 184 -6.00 10.78 10.24
C ALA A 184 -6.61 9.36 10.23
N PRO A 185 -6.64 8.70 9.06
CA PRO A 185 -7.21 7.35 8.87
C PRO A 185 -6.30 6.20 9.37
N PHE A 186 -5.22 6.51 10.06
CA PHE A 186 -4.23 5.58 10.61
C PHE A 186 -3.93 5.99 12.05
N ASP A 187 -3.36 5.15 12.92
CA ASP A 187 -3.09 5.46 14.34
C ASP A 187 -1.57 5.67 14.64
N GLU A 188 -1.22 5.87 15.92
CA GLU A 188 0.19 5.99 16.35
C GLU A 188 0.99 4.69 16.11
N ASN A 189 0.34 3.52 16.14
CA ASN A 189 1.00 2.26 15.82
C ASN A 189 1.32 2.18 14.33
N ASP A 190 0.42 2.62 13.46
CA ASP A 190 0.67 2.67 12.02
C ASP A 190 1.83 3.61 11.68
N MET A 191 1.94 4.74 12.40
CA MET A 191 3.11 5.62 12.32
C MET A 191 4.40 4.97 12.84
N ALA A 192 4.31 4.15 13.89
CA ALA A 192 5.45 3.36 14.36
C ALA A 192 5.86 2.28 13.34
N ASP A 193 4.91 1.68 12.61
CA ASP A 193 5.21 0.76 11.51
C ASP A 193 5.89 1.48 10.32
N LEU A 194 5.46 2.70 9.99
CA LEU A 194 6.18 3.56 9.04
C LEU A 194 7.62 3.83 9.53
N LYS A 195 7.82 4.20 10.79
CA LYS A 195 9.15 4.36 11.38
C LYS A 195 9.99 3.10 11.19
N ASP A 196 9.48 1.96 11.65
CA ASP A 196 10.17 0.66 11.59
C ASP A 196 10.54 0.30 10.14
N TYR A 197 9.65 0.59 9.18
CA TYR A 197 9.89 0.42 7.75
C TYR A 197 11.09 1.26 7.26
N VAL A 198 11.07 2.57 7.53
CA VAL A 198 12.14 3.48 7.08
C VAL A 198 13.48 3.10 7.70
N THR A 199 13.50 2.87 9.02
CA THR A 199 14.72 2.53 9.75
C THR A 199 15.27 1.18 9.29
N ARG A 200 14.44 0.15 9.15
CA ARG A 200 14.89 -1.19 8.72
C ARG A 200 15.50 -1.17 7.32
N ASN A 201 14.86 -0.50 6.37
CA ASN A 201 15.25 -0.53 4.96
C ASN A 201 16.38 0.46 4.64
N PHE A 202 16.48 1.58 5.37
CA PHE A 202 17.36 2.70 5.00
C PHE A 202 18.30 3.17 6.13
N ARG A 203 18.53 2.35 7.18
CA ARG A 203 19.43 2.66 8.32
C ARG A 203 20.82 3.22 7.95
N ALA A 204 21.33 2.86 6.78
CA ALA A 204 22.66 3.27 6.34
C ALA A 204 22.71 4.74 5.89
N ALA A 205 21.56 5.34 5.54
CA ALA A 205 21.49 6.75 5.17
C ALA A 205 21.67 7.64 6.41
N ALA A 206 22.56 8.63 6.32
CA ALA A 206 22.83 9.55 7.43
C ALA A 206 21.57 10.31 7.89
N VAL A 207 20.74 10.74 6.94
CA VAL A 207 19.44 11.39 7.21
C VAL A 207 18.55 10.51 8.09
N VAL A 208 18.43 9.21 7.76
CA VAL A 208 17.57 8.27 8.50
C VAL A 208 18.03 8.09 9.94
N GLN A 209 19.34 8.10 10.18
CA GLN A 209 19.89 8.05 11.55
C GLN A 209 19.50 9.30 12.36
N LYS A 210 19.41 10.46 11.72
CA LYS A 210 18.98 11.71 12.37
C LYS A 210 17.47 11.77 12.62
N LEU A 211 16.67 11.16 11.76
CA LEU A 211 15.22 11.05 11.98
C LEU A 211 14.87 10.35 13.30
N GLU A 212 15.70 9.40 13.77
CA GLU A 212 15.50 8.68 15.05
C GLU A 212 15.34 9.59 16.26
N SER A 213 16.17 10.62 16.38
CA SER A 213 16.13 11.54 17.52
C SER A 213 15.34 12.81 17.22
N LEU A 214 15.37 13.31 15.98
CA LEU A 214 14.85 14.64 15.64
C LEU A 214 13.41 14.63 15.11
N TYR A 215 12.99 13.55 14.44
CA TYR A 215 11.71 13.49 13.74
C TYR A 215 10.72 12.55 14.42
N TRP A 216 11.06 11.26 14.52
CA TRP A 216 10.13 10.21 14.96
C TRP A 216 9.50 10.44 16.35
N PRO A 217 10.22 10.96 17.37
CA PRO A 217 9.63 11.17 18.70
C PRO A 217 8.43 12.14 18.68
N ARG A 218 8.37 13.07 17.73
CA ARG A 218 7.25 13.99 17.56
C ARG A 218 6.29 13.51 16.47
N ALA A 219 6.82 13.10 15.32
CA ALA A 219 6.03 12.72 14.16
C ALA A 219 4.99 11.63 14.47
N VAL A 220 5.35 10.60 15.24
CA VAL A 220 4.43 9.50 15.60
C VAL A 220 3.19 10.00 16.34
N ARG A 221 3.35 10.99 17.22
CA ARG A 221 2.26 11.55 18.05
C ARG A 221 1.51 12.69 17.37
N LEU A 222 2.17 13.34 16.40
CA LEU A 222 1.71 14.55 15.75
C LEU A 222 0.96 14.26 14.45
N ALA A 223 1.42 13.28 13.66
CA ALA A 223 0.99 13.06 12.28
C ALA A 223 -0.52 13.06 12.15
N GLY A 224 -1.23 12.28 12.95
CA GLY A 224 -2.68 12.19 12.82
C GLY A 224 -3.49 13.35 13.40
N ARG A 225 -2.86 14.30 14.09
CA ARG A 225 -3.50 15.52 14.60
C ARG A 225 -3.35 16.71 13.66
N LEU A 226 -2.45 16.61 12.68
CA LEU A 226 -2.21 17.65 11.69
C LEU A 226 -3.31 17.65 10.63
N ALA A 227 -3.66 18.85 10.16
CA ALA A 227 -4.43 19.02 8.93
C ALA A 227 -3.70 18.37 7.73
N PRO A 228 -4.40 17.98 6.65
CA PRO A 228 -3.78 17.27 5.51
C PRO A 228 -2.53 17.95 4.94
N GLU A 229 -2.54 19.28 4.83
CA GLU A 229 -1.44 20.08 4.28
C GLU A 229 -0.23 20.10 5.23
N ASP A 230 -0.46 20.31 6.52
CA ASP A 230 0.62 20.28 7.52
C ASP A 230 1.17 18.86 7.70
N ARG A 231 0.33 17.85 7.52
CA ARG A 231 0.75 16.45 7.51
C ARG A 231 1.58 16.11 6.28
N ALA A 232 1.26 16.68 5.12
CA ALA A 232 2.11 16.60 3.94
C ALA A 232 3.47 17.28 4.20
N ALA A 233 3.47 18.44 4.87
CA ALA A 233 4.69 19.14 5.30
C ALA A 233 5.51 18.32 6.32
N LEU A 234 4.86 17.50 7.15
CA LEU A 234 5.55 16.55 8.03
C LEU A 234 6.18 15.40 7.23
N PHE A 235 5.47 14.82 6.27
CA PHE A 235 5.98 13.69 5.49
C PHE A 235 7.03 14.10 4.46
N GLU A 236 6.99 15.33 3.94
CA GLU A 236 7.98 15.77 2.95
C GLU A 236 9.41 15.85 3.48
N LEU A 237 9.58 15.93 4.80
CA LEU A 237 10.87 15.81 5.47
C LEU A 237 11.52 14.42 5.24
N LEU A 238 10.73 13.39 4.89
CA LEU A 238 11.23 12.05 4.59
C LEU A 238 11.82 11.93 3.18
N TRP A 239 11.52 12.88 2.28
CA TRP A 239 12.01 12.93 0.90
C TRP A 239 12.59 14.30 0.54
N ASP A 240 13.20 14.97 1.53
CA ASP A 240 13.96 16.23 1.38
C ASP A 240 13.19 17.31 0.62
N GLU A 241 11.91 17.47 0.97
CA GLU A 241 11.02 18.48 0.39
C GLU A 241 10.91 18.45 -1.14
N ALA A 242 11.11 17.29 -1.77
CA ALA A 242 10.84 17.07 -3.19
C ALA A 242 9.36 17.34 -3.52
N LYS A 243 9.03 18.59 -3.86
CA LYS A 243 7.66 19.08 -4.02
C LYS A 243 6.79 18.27 -4.99
N PRO A 244 7.32 17.69 -6.11
CA PRO A 244 6.52 16.80 -6.94
C PRO A 244 6.03 15.53 -6.21
N PHE A 245 6.80 14.99 -5.26
CA PHE A 245 6.35 13.88 -4.41
C PHE A 245 5.29 14.33 -3.40
N THR A 246 5.47 15.49 -2.77
CA THR A 246 4.47 16.06 -1.86
C THR A 246 3.13 16.30 -2.58
N ALA A 247 3.18 16.85 -3.80
CA ALA A 247 1.99 17.07 -4.63
C ALA A 247 1.31 15.75 -5.02
N LEU A 248 2.10 14.73 -5.40
CA LEU A 248 1.58 13.40 -5.71
C LEU A 248 0.91 12.74 -4.51
N TYR A 249 1.53 12.83 -3.32
CA TYR A 249 0.95 12.36 -2.07
C TYR A 249 -0.42 13.00 -1.81
N LEU A 250 -0.51 14.34 -1.86
CA LEU A 250 -1.77 15.07 -1.64
C LEU A 250 -2.85 14.68 -2.66
N ARG A 251 -2.46 14.49 -3.92
CA ARG A 251 -3.35 14.07 -5.01
C ARG A 251 -3.98 12.71 -4.75
N LEU A 252 -3.16 11.70 -4.48
CA LEU A 252 -3.62 10.33 -4.19
C LEU A 252 -4.44 10.28 -2.89
N ARG A 253 -4.01 11.03 -1.87
CA ARG A 253 -4.71 11.17 -0.60
C ARG A 253 -6.11 11.76 -0.78
N THR A 254 -6.27 12.73 -1.68
CA THR A 254 -7.58 13.34 -1.97
C THR A 254 -8.58 12.31 -2.50
N VAL A 255 -8.13 11.39 -3.35
CA VAL A 255 -8.98 10.29 -3.85
C VAL A 255 -9.33 9.32 -2.72
N LEU A 256 -8.37 8.94 -1.88
CA LEU A 256 -8.62 8.07 -0.71
C LEU A 256 -9.60 8.71 0.27
N GLU A 257 -9.45 10.00 0.58
CA GLU A 257 -10.38 10.74 1.44
C GLU A 257 -11.80 10.72 0.90
N ALA A 258 -11.97 11.00 -0.39
CA ALA A 258 -13.28 10.98 -1.04
C ALA A 258 -13.94 9.59 -0.96
N LEU A 259 -13.13 8.51 -1.01
CA LEU A 259 -13.58 7.14 -0.82
C LEU A 259 -13.82 6.78 0.66
N GLY A 260 -13.29 7.56 1.60
CA GLY A 260 -13.33 7.26 3.04
C GLY A 260 -12.28 6.28 3.52
N HIS A 261 -11.11 6.26 2.87
CA HIS A 261 -9.97 5.38 3.18
C HIS A 261 -10.30 3.89 3.31
N PRO A 262 -11.00 3.28 2.34
CA PRO A 262 -11.35 1.87 2.41
C PRO A 262 -10.16 0.97 2.04
N ASP A 263 -10.10 -0.23 2.62
CA ASP A 263 -9.16 -1.28 2.17
C ASP A 263 -9.53 -1.83 0.79
N GLU A 264 -10.83 -1.85 0.47
CA GLU A 264 -11.38 -2.40 -0.77
C GLU A 264 -12.19 -1.37 -1.55
N ALA A 265 -12.03 -1.39 -2.86
CA ALA A 265 -12.83 -0.59 -3.79
C ALA A 265 -13.21 -1.41 -5.02
N PHE A 266 -14.19 -0.91 -5.76
CA PHE A 266 -14.78 -1.60 -6.88
C PHE A 266 -14.88 -0.67 -8.09
N CYS A 267 -14.55 -1.21 -9.26
CA CYS A 267 -14.60 -0.48 -10.53
C CYS A 267 -15.52 -1.18 -11.54
N PRO A 268 -16.05 -0.43 -12.53
CA PRO A 268 -16.70 -1.00 -13.70
C PRO A 268 -15.72 -1.86 -14.52
N THR A 269 -16.25 -2.69 -15.41
CA THR A 269 -15.43 -3.50 -16.34
C THR A 269 -14.52 -2.66 -17.24
N THR A 270 -14.86 -1.39 -17.46
CA THR A 270 -14.04 -0.43 -18.21
C THR A 270 -12.70 -0.11 -17.53
N ALA A 271 -12.49 -0.53 -16.28
CA ALA A 271 -11.17 -0.50 -15.64
C ALA A 271 -10.18 -1.49 -16.27
N LEU A 272 -10.68 -2.60 -16.83
CA LEU A 272 -9.87 -3.67 -17.40
C LEU A 272 -9.99 -3.74 -18.93
N LEU A 273 -11.14 -3.36 -19.48
CA LEU A 273 -11.47 -3.50 -20.90
C LEU A 273 -11.68 -2.13 -21.57
N PRO A 274 -11.14 -1.90 -22.78
CA PRO A 274 -10.22 -2.79 -23.51
C PRO A 274 -8.84 -2.83 -22.84
N ARG A 275 -8.08 -3.92 -23.03
CA ARG A 275 -6.77 -4.13 -22.36
C ARG A 275 -5.77 -2.99 -22.53
N GLU A 276 -5.81 -2.28 -23.66
CA GLU A 276 -4.91 -1.16 -23.97
C GLU A 276 -5.13 0.05 -23.05
N ARG A 277 -6.26 0.07 -22.32
CA ARG A 277 -6.58 1.08 -21.32
C ARG A 277 -6.70 0.47 -19.93
N SER A 278 -6.20 -0.75 -19.70
CA SER A 278 -6.34 -1.43 -18.42
C SER A 278 -5.55 -0.74 -17.30
N ILE A 279 -6.11 -0.69 -16.10
CA ILE A 279 -5.37 -0.24 -14.89
C ILE A 279 -4.21 -1.17 -14.53
N ILE A 280 -4.18 -2.38 -15.10
CA ILE A 280 -3.08 -3.34 -14.94
C ILE A 280 -1.82 -2.82 -15.65
N ASP A 281 -1.98 -2.16 -16.80
CA ASP A 281 -0.87 -1.72 -17.64
C ASP A 281 -0.05 -0.61 -16.96
N VAL A 282 1.25 -0.81 -16.81
CA VAL A 282 2.18 0.22 -16.30
C VAL A 282 2.11 1.52 -17.10
N ALA A 283 1.77 1.48 -18.39
CA ALA A 283 1.66 2.66 -19.23
C ALA A 283 0.53 3.60 -18.76
N THR A 284 -0.48 3.06 -18.06
CA THR A 284 -1.56 3.82 -17.45
C THR A 284 -1.05 4.81 -16.39
N LEU A 285 0.07 4.50 -15.71
CA LEU A 285 0.67 5.40 -14.74
C LEU A 285 1.32 6.64 -15.39
N ARG A 286 1.51 6.69 -16.71
CA ARG A 286 2.08 7.87 -17.38
C ARG A 286 1.28 9.15 -17.15
N GLY A 287 -0.03 9.03 -16.97
CA GLY A 287 -0.92 10.16 -16.65
C GLY A 287 -0.80 10.65 -15.19
N LEU A 288 0.00 10.00 -14.35
CA LEU A 288 0.10 10.35 -12.94
C LEU A 288 0.73 11.74 -12.75
N GLY A 289 0.04 12.58 -11.98
CA GLY A 289 0.46 13.97 -11.74
C GLY A 289 0.03 14.96 -12.83
N GLN A 290 -0.67 14.51 -13.87
CA GLN A 290 -1.23 15.37 -14.93
C GLN A 290 -2.72 15.62 -14.69
N ASP A 291 -3.19 16.82 -15.03
CA ASP A 291 -4.61 17.16 -14.98
C ASP A 291 -5.31 16.79 -16.30
N GLY A 292 -6.54 16.28 -16.18
CA GLY A 292 -7.31 15.75 -17.31
C GLY A 292 -7.00 14.27 -17.60
N GLY A 293 -7.62 13.74 -18.66
CA GLY A 293 -7.50 12.32 -19.04
C GLY A 293 -8.75 11.49 -18.76
N ASP A 294 -8.63 10.19 -19.02
CA ASP A 294 -9.70 9.22 -18.83
C ASP A 294 -9.97 8.98 -17.34
N ALA A 295 -11.24 9.01 -16.94
CA ALA A 295 -11.66 8.89 -15.55
C ALA A 295 -12.47 7.60 -15.34
N LEU A 296 -12.29 7.00 -14.17
CA LEU A 296 -13.04 5.84 -13.70
C LEU A 296 -13.91 6.25 -12.53
N GLU A 297 -15.13 5.72 -12.50
CA GLU A 297 -15.96 5.73 -11.29
C GLU A 297 -15.49 4.59 -10.39
N VAL A 298 -15.16 4.91 -9.15
CA VAL A 298 -14.71 3.96 -8.13
C VAL A 298 -15.75 3.96 -7.02
N ALA A 299 -16.25 2.78 -6.68
CA ALA A 299 -17.23 2.57 -5.63
C ALA A 299 -16.62 1.83 -4.45
N THR A 300 -17.24 1.98 -3.29
CA THR A 300 -16.92 1.23 -2.07
C THR A 300 -18.10 0.37 -1.66
N GLN A 301 -17.87 -0.61 -0.79
CA GLN A 301 -18.96 -1.48 -0.30
C GLN A 301 -20.07 -0.69 0.44
N ASN A 302 -19.71 0.42 1.10
CA ASN A 302 -20.65 1.27 1.82
C ASN A 302 -21.43 2.26 0.91
N GLY A 303 -21.21 2.19 -0.42
CA GLY A 303 -21.96 2.96 -1.41
C GLY A 303 -21.36 4.32 -1.77
N ARG A 304 -20.25 4.76 -1.17
CA ARG A 304 -19.53 5.95 -1.66
C ARG A 304 -19.01 5.71 -3.07
N ARG A 305 -19.10 6.75 -3.92
CA ARG A 305 -18.62 6.75 -5.30
C ARG A 305 -17.81 7.99 -5.59
N VAL A 306 -16.68 7.82 -6.26
CA VAL A 306 -15.73 8.89 -6.58
C VAL A 306 -15.30 8.74 -8.03
N LYS A 307 -15.17 9.85 -8.74
CA LYS A 307 -14.49 9.87 -10.04
C LYS A 307 -13.02 10.20 -9.82
N ALA A 308 -12.14 9.30 -10.26
CA ALA A 308 -10.70 9.50 -10.23
C ALA A 308 -10.12 9.23 -11.61
N SER A 309 -8.99 9.85 -11.94
CA SER A 309 -8.28 9.50 -13.17
C SER A 309 -7.87 8.03 -13.14
N ARG A 310 -7.83 7.39 -14.31
CA ARG A 310 -7.39 6.01 -14.41
C ARG A 310 -5.98 5.79 -13.85
N ALA A 311 -5.09 6.77 -14.01
CA ALA A 311 -3.74 6.76 -13.46
C ALA A 311 -3.74 6.76 -11.92
N GLU A 312 -4.62 7.53 -11.27
CA GLU A 312 -4.78 7.54 -9.81
C GLU A 312 -5.34 6.20 -9.31
N VAL A 313 -6.32 5.61 -10.00
CA VAL A 313 -6.86 4.29 -9.65
C VAL A 313 -5.78 3.21 -9.78
N ALA A 314 -5.03 3.21 -10.88
CA ALA A 314 -3.90 2.30 -11.07
C ALA A 314 -2.82 2.52 -10.01
N ALA A 315 -2.53 3.77 -9.64
CA ALA A 315 -1.54 4.10 -8.61
C ALA A 315 -1.97 3.58 -7.23
N LEU A 316 -3.23 3.81 -6.84
CA LEU A 316 -3.80 3.40 -5.55
C LEU A 316 -4.06 1.91 -5.42
N THR A 317 -4.16 1.17 -6.52
CA THR A 317 -4.44 -0.28 -6.47
C THR A 317 -3.19 -1.05 -6.05
N ALA A 318 -3.26 -1.74 -4.92
CA ALA A 318 -2.24 -2.70 -4.49
C ALA A 318 -2.44 -4.08 -5.13
N GLU A 319 -3.69 -4.57 -5.09
CA GLU A 319 -4.07 -5.90 -5.56
C GLU A 319 -5.33 -5.80 -6.45
N LEU A 320 -5.34 -6.49 -7.58
CA LEU A 320 -6.52 -6.75 -8.39
C LEU A 320 -6.99 -8.18 -8.15
N THR A 321 -8.26 -8.39 -7.81
CA THR A 321 -8.84 -9.73 -7.70
C THR A 321 -9.45 -10.18 -9.03
N ILE A 322 -8.95 -11.31 -9.54
CA ILE A 322 -9.49 -12.05 -10.68
C ILE A 322 -10.22 -13.28 -10.16
N SER A 323 -11.55 -13.21 -10.14
CA SER A 323 -12.38 -14.38 -9.81
C SER A 323 -12.56 -15.26 -11.03
N MET A 324 -11.98 -16.45 -10.99
CA MET A 324 -12.02 -17.42 -12.07
C MET A 324 -13.39 -18.12 -12.11
N ARG A 325 -13.92 -18.34 -13.31
CA ARG A 325 -15.19 -19.06 -13.50
C ARG A 325 -15.04 -20.57 -13.39
N HIS A 326 -13.91 -21.10 -13.82
CA HIS A 326 -13.62 -22.54 -13.80
C HIS A 326 -12.49 -22.84 -12.84
N ARG A 327 -12.53 -24.04 -12.26
CA ARG A 327 -11.46 -24.60 -11.42
C ARG A 327 -10.43 -25.26 -12.35
N PRO A 328 -9.22 -24.69 -12.50
CA PRO A 328 -8.19 -25.29 -13.34
C PRO A 328 -7.53 -26.52 -12.67
N ASP A 329 -7.36 -26.48 -11.35
CA ASP A 329 -6.76 -27.55 -10.55
C ASP A 329 -7.36 -27.56 -9.12
N ASP A 330 -7.35 -28.72 -8.45
CA ASP A 330 -7.83 -28.90 -7.08
C ASP A 330 -7.07 -28.03 -6.06
N PHE A 331 -5.82 -27.65 -6.38
CA PHE A 331 -5.03 -26.66 -5.64
C PHE A 331 -5.81 -25.38 -5.33
N PHE A 332 -6.66 -24.92 -6.26
CA PHE A 332 -7.42 -23.67 -6.11
C PHE A 332 -8.61 -23.76 -5.15
N GLU A 333 -8.95 -24.94 -4.63
CA GLU A 333 -9.98 -25.06 -3.58
C GLU A 333 -9.52 -24.40 -2.28
N HIS A 334 -8.24 -24.57 -1.95
CA HIS A 334 -7.66 -24.15 -0.68
C HIS A 334 -6.68 -22.98 -0.81
N THR A 335 -6.12 -22.77 -2.00
CA THR A 335 -5.06 -21.79 -2.21
C THR A 335 -5.38 -20.84 -3.37
N ASP A 336 -4.99 -19.58 -3.26
CA ASP A 336 -5.03 -18.60 -4.35
C ASP A 336 -3.64 -18.48 -5.01
N LEU A 337 -3.61 -17.93 -6.23
CA LEU A 337 -2.36 -17.65 -6.94
C LEU A 337 -2.15 -16.14 -7.05
N LEU A 338 -0.96 -15.67 -6.69
CA LEU A 338 -0.55 -14.27 -6.82
C LEU A 338 0.48 -14.11 -7.94
N ASP A 339 0.20 -13.22 -8.88
CA ASP A 339 1.16 -12.72 -9.84
C ASP A 339 1.68 -11.34 -9.40
N PHE A 340 2.96 -11.27 -9.05
CA PHE A 340 3.60 -10.01 -8.67
C PHE A 340 4.14 -9.26 -9.90
N PRO A 341 4.18 -7.93 -9.86
CA PRO A 341 4.87 -7.16 -10.89
C PRO A 341 6.37 -7.49 -10.90
N GLY A 342 6.98 -7.42 -12.09
CA GLY A 342 8.40 -7.73 -12.27
C GLY A 342 9.33 -6.70 -11.60
N TYR A 343 10.41 -7.17 -10.99
CA TYR A 343 11.36 -6.27 -10.32
C TYR A 343 12.11 -5.37 -11.30
N ARG A 344 12.13 -4.06 -11.03
CA ARG A 344 12.83 -3.06 -11.83
C ARG A 344 14.22 -2.74 -11.30
N SER A 345 15.14 -2.44 -12.20
CA SER A 345 16.44 -1.87 -11.82
C SER A 345 16.25 -0.56 -11.03
N ARG A 346 17.25 -0.14 -10.26
CA ARG A 346 17.21 1.15 -9.55
C ARG A 346 17.93 2.23 -10.36
N LEU A 347 17.41 3.46 -10.36
CA LEU A 347 17.95 4.56 -11.18
C LEU A 347 19.35 5.01 -10.70
N LYS A 348 19.53 5.13 -9.38
CA LYS A 348 20.75 5.63 -8.71
C LYS A 348 21.16 7.05 -9.16
N THR A 349 20.21 7.98 -9.17
CA THR A 349 20.48 9.41 -9.46
C THR A 349 21.15 10.12 -8.29
N ASP A 350 21.92 11.17 -8.55
CA ASP A 350 22.52 12.02 -7.52
C ASP A 350 21.67 13.29 -7.24
N ASP A 351 20.64 13.57 -8.05
CA ASP A 351 19.81 14.78 -7.93
C ASP A 351 18.33 14.48 -8.27
N VAL A 352 17.53 14.29 -7.23
CA VAL A 352 16.09 13.97 -7.33
C VAL A 352 15.32 15.15 -7.92
N ALA A 353 15.61 16.36 -7.45
CA ALA A 353 14.91 17.55 -7.88
C ALA A 353 15.07 17.76 -9.39
N ARG A 354 16.30 17.60 -9.90
CA ARG A 354 16.59 17.68 -11.32
C ARG A 354 15.92 16.57 -12.12
N GLU A 355 15.98 15.31 -11.68
CA GLU A 355 15.32 14.22 -12.39
C GLU A 355 13.81 14.43 -12.48
N LEU A 356 13.17 14.90 -11.41
CA LEU A 356 11.73 15.18 -11.38
C LEU A 356 11.30 16.34 -12.30
N THR A 357 12.24 17.17 -12.78
CA THR A 357 11.92 18.17 -13.83
C THR A 357 11.75 17.56 -15.21
N LYS A 358 12.27 16.35 -15.45
CA LYS A 358 12.16 15.70 -16.74
C LYS A 358 10.75 15.14 -16.93
N PRO A 359 10.22 15.18 -18.17
CA PRO A 359 8.98 14.49 -18.50
C PRO A 359 9.04 13.03 -18.05
N ASP A 360 7.90 12.49 -17.63
CA ASP A 360 7.72 11.08 -17.31
C ASP A 360 8.47 10.54 -16.08
N GLN A 361 9.32 11.33 -15.40
CA GLN A 361 10.08 10.80 -14.27
C GLN A 361 9.24 10.60 -13.00
N LEU A 362 8.23 11.44 -12.74
CA LEU A 362 7.41 11.31 -11.53
C LEU A 362 6.74 9.94 -11.43
N HIS A 363 6.14 9.44 -12.52
CA HIS A 363 5.49 8.14 -12.52
C HIS A 363 6.49 6.98 -12.53
N GLU A 364 7.66 7.14 -13.15
CA GLU A 364 8.72 6.13 -13.12
C GLU A 364 9.29 5.95 -11.70
N PHE A 365 9.52 7.03 -10.95
CA PHE A 365 9.89 6.97 -9.54
C PHE A 365 8.79 6.27 -8.72
N PHE A 366 7.54 6.73 -8.85
CA PHE A 366 6.43 6.13 -8.12
C PHE A 366 6.28 4.63 -8.45
N LEU A 367 6.39 4.24 -9.72
CA LEU A 367 6.29 2.84 -10.15
C LEU A 367 7.41 1.98 -9.56
N ARG A 368 8.67 2.45 -9.56
CA ARG A 368 9.79 1.72 -8.93
C ARG A 368 9.58 1.53 -7.44
N GLY A 369 9.18 2.59 -6.73
CA GLY A 369 8.84 2.52 -5.32
C GLY A 369 7.68 1.57 -5.05
N LYS A 370 6.60 1.64 -5.86
CA LYS A 370 5.40 0.82 -5.72
C LYS A 370 5.70 -0.66 -5.91
N VAL A 371 6.38 -1.04 -7.00
CA VAL A 371 6.71 -2.45 -7.29
C VAL A 371 7.56 -3.06 -6.17
N ALA A 372 8.55 -2.32 -5.68
CA ALA A 372 9.39 -2.78 -4.58
C ALA A 372 8.60 -2.88 -3.27
N TYR A 373 7.80 -1.86 -2.96
CA TYR A 373 7.00 -1.83 -1.75
C TYR A 373 5.97 -2.95 -1.70
N LEU A 374 5.29 -3.26 -2.80
CA LEU A 374 4.27 -4.32 -2.83
C LEU A 374 4.83 -5.67 -2.38
N PHE A 375 6.02 -6.05 -2.84
CA PHE A 375 6.65 -7.29 -2.38
C PHE A 375 6.98 -7.25 -0.88
N GLU A 376 7.55 -6.14 -0.40
CA GLU A 376 7.88 -5.95 1.01
C GLU A 376 6.63 -5.94 1.91
N ARG A 377 5.52 -5.38 1.42
CA ARG A 377 4.23 -5.34 2.09
C ARG A 377 3.70 -6.75 2.30
N TYR A 378 3.59 -7.57 1.25
CA TYR A 378 3.05 -8.92 1.37
C TYR A 378 3.89 -9.81 2.29
N LYS A 379 5.22 -9.64 2.28
CA LYS A 379 6.11 -10.31 3.25
C LYS A 379 5.89 -9.81 4.67
N SER A 380 5.72 -8.51 4.86
CA SER A 380 5.56 -7.90 6.18
C SER A 380 4.16 -8.13 6.78
N ASP A 381 3.15 -8.32 5.92
CA ASP A 381 1.77 -8.66 6.28
C ASP A 381 1.59 -10.17 6.47
N LEU A 382 2.65 -10.98 6.30
CA LEU A 382 2.64 -12.46 6.42
C LEU A 382 1.77 -13.16 5.37
N GLU A 383 1.37 -12.48 4.29
CA GLU A 383 0.66 -13.08 3.15
C GLU A 383 1.60 -13.88 2.23
N LEU A 384 2.92 -13.77 2.45
CA LEU A 384 3.95 -14.60 1.84
C LEU A 384 4.95 -15.04 2.91
N THR A 385 5.27 -16.33 2.93
CA THR A 385 6.30 -16.96 3.78
C THR A 385 7.65 -17.05 3.09
#